data_AF-A0ABD1W9V9-F1
#
_entry.id   AF-A0ABD1W9V9-F1
#
_cell.length_a   1.000
_cell.length_b   1.000
_cell.length_c   1.000
_cell.angle_alpha   90.00
_cell.angle_beta   90.00
_cell.angle_gamma   90.00
#
_symmetry.space_group_name_H-M   'P 1'
#
loop_
_entity.id
_entity.type
_entity.pdbx_description
1 polymer ?
#
loop_
_entity_poly.entity_id
_entity_poly.type
_entity_poly.pdbx_seq_one_letter_code
_entity_poly.pdbx_strand_id
1 'polypeptide(L)'
;MIILLQLASSPLVYYRTADDDIEESVPFDLLDDDDPWIRTTDFTPSGAIGRCNIYRVSVRPRNGPSFNKALEYLQKHRVPVLINTPELRVRDEPDFGVPVPDPVFCIQYKEGITFKILFLVNAVMHRGIINQHQMSDEFFHLLRIQPEKVNLVALKHIWSLKRPSYDACKTLGFVQKWLLKNPKLLEGPRELDDIVEVRRLIITPAKAYCLPPEVELSNRVLRYYKNVADRFLRVTFMDEGMQTLNKNVLTYYASGIVRDITSNSNPQRTSMFKRVKDILSNGFYLCGRKYSFLAFSANQAAGPFSLVFC
;
A
#
# COMPACT_ATOMS: atom_id res chain seq x y z
N MET A 1 -1.36 -26.55 -13.09
CA MET A 1 -1.01 -25.34 -13.87
C MET A 1 -0.68 -24.22 -12.91
N ILE A 2 0.22 -23.31 -13.26
CA ILE A 2 0.63 -22.20 -12.39
C ILE A 2 0.54 -20.91 -13.19
N ILE A 3 0.00 -19.85 -12.58
CA ILE A 3 0.05 -18.48 -13.12
C ILE A 3 0.63 -17.52 -12.10
N LEU A 4 1.15 -16.42 -12.63
CA LEU A 4 1.58 -15.27 -11.85
C LEU A 4 0.68 -14.10 -12.21
N LEU A 5 -0.03 -13.59 -11.22
CA LEU A 5 -0.88 -12.42 -11.35
C LEU A 5 -0.13 -11.22 -10.81
N GLN A 6 0.20 -10.28 -11.69
CA GLN A 6 0.75 -8.99 -11.30
C GLN A 6 -0.39 -7.97 -11.24
N LEU A 7 -0.70 -7.49 -10.05
CA LEU A 7 -1.72 -6.48 -9.80
C LEU A 7 -1.09 -5.08 -9.73
N ALA A 8 -1.87 -4.05 -10.06
CA ALA A 8 -1.44 -2.66 -9.96
C ALA A 8 -1.44 -2.14 -8.51
N SER A 9 -2.30 -2.69 -7.67
CA SER A 9 -2.42 -2.43 -6.24
C SER A 9 -2.75 -3.73 -5.50
N SER A 10 -2.70 -3.70 -4.17
CA SER A 10 -3.14 -4.82 -3.36
C SER A 10 -4.61 -5.18 -3.66
N PRO A 11 -4.99 -6.46 -3.64
CA PRO A 11 -6.35 -6.89 -3.89
C PRO A 11 -7.27 -6.45 -2.74
N LEU A 12 -8.55 -6.33 -3.06
CA LEU A 12 -9.59 -6.20 -2.06
C LEU A 12 -9.80 -7.56 -1.39
N VAL A 13 -9.86 -7.57 -0.06
CA VAL A 13 -9.97 -8.78 0.77
C VAL A 13 -11.34 -8.82 1.46
N TYR A 14 -12.04 -9.92 1.29
CA TYR A 14 -13.35 -10.13 1.90
C TYR A 14 -13.39 -11.49 2.57
N TYR A 15 -14.28 -11.65 3.55
CA TYR A 15 -14.63 -12.93 4.15
C TYR A 15 -16.16 -13.03 4.25
N ARG A 16 -16.67 -14.26 4.37
CA ARG A 16 -18.06 -14.55 4.73
C ARG A 16 -18.11 -15.08 6.16
N THR A 17 -19.26 -14.96 6.81
CA THR A 17 -19.47 -15.47 8.17
C THR A 17 -19.97 -16.90 8.20
N ALA A 18 -20.59 -17.36 7.11
CA ALA A 18 -20.85 -18.78 6.88
C ALA A 18 -19.54 -19.52 6.56
N ASP A 19 -19.40 -20.74 7.06
CA ASP A 19 -18.27 -21.66 6.77
C ASP A 19 -18.37 -22.24 5.33
N ASP A 20 -18.63 -21.38 4.34
CA ASP A 20 -18.76 -21.73 2.91
C ASP A 20 -17.45 -22.25 2.28
N ASP A 21 -16.33 -22.12 3.01
CA ASP A 21 -15.00 -22.53 2.57
C ASP A 21 -14.81 -24.07 2.58
N ILE A 22 -15.81 -24.82 3.04
CA ILE A 22 -15.87 -26.28 2.94
C ILE A 22 -16.74 -26.65 1.75
N GLU A 23 -16.13 -27.11 0.66
CA GLU A 23 -16.84 -27.71 -0.49
C GLU A 23 -17.42 -29.07 -0.06
N GLU A 24 -18.51 -29.05 0.73
CA GLU A 24 -19.32 -30.24 1.01
C GLU A 24 -20.38 -30.38 -0.08
N SER A 25 -20.26 -31.42 -0.89
CA SER A 25 -21.27 -31.76 -1.89
C SER A 25 -22.52 -32.28 -1.17
N VAL A 26 -23.52 -31.43 -0.99
CA VAL A 26 -24.84 -31.84 -0.53
C VAL A 26 -25.77 -32.14 -1.72
N PRO A 27 -26.68 -33.13 -1.60
CA PRO A 27 -27.54 -33.58 -2.71
C PRO A 27 -28.75 -32.66 -2.98
N PHE A 28 -28.83 -31.50 -2.32
CA PHE A 28 -29.89 -30.52 -2.48
C PHE A 28 -29.27 -29.13 -2.70
N ASP A 29 -29.98 -28.26 -3.42
CA ASP A 29 -29.57 -26.85 -3.55
C ASP A 29 -29.61 -26.20 -2.16
N LEU A 30 -28.44 -25.82 -1.65
CA LEU A 30 -28.38 -24.89 -0.53
C LEU A 30 -28.99 -23.58 -1.03
N LEU A 31 -29.95 -23.05 -0.28
CA LEU A 31 -30.38 -21.67 -0.48
C LEU A 31 -29.12 -20.81 -0.32
N ASP A 32 -28.81 -19.98 -1.33
CA ASP A 32 -27.77 -18.94 -1.22
C ASP A 32 -28.17 -18.14 0.01
N ASP A 33 -27.47 -18.38 1.11
CA ASP A 33 -27.67 -17.57 2.29
C ASP A 33 -27.24 -16.18 1.87
N ASP A 34 -28.11 -15.19 2.06
CA ASP A 34 -27.82 -13.78 1.76
C ASP A 34 -26.68 -13.23 2.68
N ASP A 35 -25.69 -14.05 3.03
CA ASP A 35 -24.56 -13.70 3.85
C ASP A 35 -23.64 -12.76 3.06
N PRO A 36 -23.48 -11.51 3.54
CA PRO A 36 -22.75 -10.52 2.79
C PRO A 36 -21.24 -10.82 2.80
N TRP A 37 -20.58 -10.52 1.69
CA TRP A 37 -19.13 -10.38 1.69
C TRP A 37 -18.70 -9.20 2.55
N ILE A 38 -17.97 -9.46 3.64
CA ILE A 38 -17.54 -8.44 4.58
C ILE A 38 -16.10 -8.04 4.26
N ARG A 39 -15.89 -6.74 4.05
CA ARG A 39 -14.55 -6.18 3.80
C ARG A 39 -13.69 -6.32 5.06
N THR A 40 -12.44 -6.78 4.88
CA THR A 40 -11.48 -6.94 5.97
C THR A 40 -10.08 -6.39 5.65
N THR A 41 -9.25 -6.22 6.66
CA THR A 41 -7.82 -5.93 6.49
C THR A 41 -7.06 -7.16 6.01
N ASP A 42 -5.77 -7.02 5.71
CA ASP A 42 -4.90 -8.17 5.50
C ASP A 42 -4.94 -9.10 6.72
N PHE A 43 -5.36 -10.34 6.52
CA PHE A 43 -5.49 -11.36 7.58
C PHE A 43 -4.19 -12.13 7.80
N THR A 44 -3.18 -11.95 6.94
CA THR A 44 -1.89 -12.62 7.11
C THR A 44 -1.11 -11.97 8.25
N PRO A 45 -0.43 -12.75 9.11
CA PRO A 45 0.28 -12.20 10.27
C PRO A 45 1.30 -11.10 9.90
N SER A 46 1.99 -11.27 8.77
CA SER A 46 3.04 -10.36 8.32
C SER A 46 2.56 -9.23 7.39
N GLY A 47 1.27 -9.18 7.06
CA GLY A 47 0.73 -8.24 6.07
C GLY A 47 1.16 -8.55 4.63
N ALA A 48 1.34 -9.83 4.29
CA ALA A 48 1.86 -10.31 3.02
C ALA A 48 0.98 -9.94 1.82
N ILE A 49 -0.35 -9.94 1.96
CA ILE A 49 -1.27 -9.55 0.88
C ILE A 49 -1.08 -8.07 0.54
N GLY A 50 -0.93 -7.21 1.55
CA GLY A 50 -0.63 -5.79 1.37
C GLY A 50 0.75 -5.56 0.76
N ARG A 51 1.77 -6.26 1.26
CA ARG A 51 3.19 -6.05 0.87
C ARG A 51 3.51 -6.49 -0.56
N CYS A 52 2.77 -7.45 -1.10
CA CYS A 52 3.01 -8.01 -2.42
C CYS A 52 2.03 -7.47 -3.46
N ASN A 53 2.49 -7.34 -4.71
CA ASN A 53 1.64 -7.05 -5.88
C ASN A 53 1.68 -8.20 -6.90
N ILE A 54 2.41 -9.28 -6.62
CA ILE A 54 2.55 -10.44 -7.49
C ILE A 54 2.11 -11.67 -6.71
N TYR A 55 1.14 -12.41 -7.26
CA TYR A 55 0.55 -13.58 -6.62
C TYR A 55 0.73 -14.80 -7.50
N ARG A 56 1.22 -15.89 -6.92
CA ARG A 56 1.33 -17.18 -7.58
C ARG A 56 0.07 -18.00 -7.30
N VAL A 57 -0.70 -18.29 -8.34
CA VAL A 57 -1.91 -19.12 -8.23
C VAL A 57 -1.64 -20.47 -8.85
N SER A 58 -1.83 -21.53 -8.08
CA SER A 58 -1.74 -22.91 -8.54
C SER A 58 -3.14 -23.48 -8.75
N VAL A 59 -3.38 -24.04 -9.93
CA VAL A 59 -4.66 -24.66 -10.30
C VAL A 59 -4.45 -26.14 -10.57
N ARG A 60 -5.29 -26.98 -9.95
CA ARG A 60 -5.27 -28.44 -10.17
C ARG A 60 -5.47 -28.75 -11.66
N PRO A 61 -4.76 -29.73 -12.24
CA PRO A 61 -4.88 -30.05 -13.67
C PRO A 61 -6.32 -30.31 -14.14
N ARG A 62 -7.15 -30.96 -13.29
CA ARG A 62 -8.57 -31.23 -13.57
C ARG A 62 -9.42 -29.98 -13.84
N ASN A 63 -9.01 -28.82 -13.30
CA ASN A 63 -9.71 -27.55 -13.48
C ASN A 63 -9.20 -26.76 -14.70
N GLY A 64 -8.46 -27.41 -15.61
CA GLY A 64 -7.91 -26.84 -16.86
C GLY A 64 -8.91 -26.08 -17.72
N PRO A 65 -10.11 -26.63 -18.00
CA PRO A 65 -11.10 -25.92 -18.80
C PRO A 65 -11.56 -24.59 -18.18
N SER A 66 -11.87 -24.59 -16.88
CA SER A 66 -12.25 -23.37 -16.15
C SER A 66 -11.11 -22.36 -16.09
N PHE A 67 -9.88 -22.84 -15.94
CA PHE A 67 -8.68 -22.02 -15.98
C PHE A 67 -8.48 -21.34 -17.34
N ASN A 68 -8.62 -22.07 -18.44
CA ASN A 68 -8.52 -21.51 -19.79
C ASN A 68 -9.63 -20.50 -20.05
N LYS A 69 -10.87 -20.79 -19.62
CA LYS A 69 -11.99 -19.85 -19.71
C LYS A 69 -11.72 -18.55 -18.95
N ALA A 70 -11.11 -18.63 -17.75
CA ALA A 70 -10.71 -17.45 -16.98
C ALA A 70 -9.60 -16.66 -17.69
N LEU A 71 -8.62 -17.35 -18.28
CA LEU A 71 -7.53 -16.70 -19.02
C LEU A 71 -8.05 -15.98 -20.27
N GLU A 72 -8.95 -16.61 -21.03
CA GLU A 72 -9.63 -15.98 -22.17
C GLU A 72 -10.45 -14.77 -21.75
N TYR A 73 -11.15 -14.84 -20.61
CA TYR A 73 -11.89 -13.71 -20.06
C TYR A 73 -10.96 -12.53 -19.75
N LEU A 74 -9.80 -12.78 -19.12
CA LEU A 74 -8.81 -11.75 -18.83
C LEU A 74 -8.23 -11.13 -20.12
N GLN A 75 -7.92 -11.95 -21.11
CA GLN A 75 -7.44 -11.48 -22.42
C GLN A 75 -8.47 -10.59 -23.13
N LYS A 76 -9.76 -10.98 -23.11
CA LYS A 76 -10.87 -10.16 -23.64
C LYS A 76 -10.94 -8.79 -22.96
N HIS A 77 -10.58 -8.70 -21.68
CA HIS A 77 -10.50 -7.46 -20.91
C HIS A 77 -9.14 -6.76 -21.01
N ARG A 78 -8.34 -7.08 -22.04
CA ARG A 78 -7.04 -6.44 -22.34
C ARG A 78 -5.99 -6.62 -21.23
N VAL A 79 -6.12 -7.64 -20.40
CA VAL A 79 -5.07 -8.00 -19.44
C VAL A 79 -3.93 -8.67 -20.22
N PRO A 80 -2.70 -8.13 -20.18
CA PRO A 80 -1.57 -8.71 -20.89
C PRO A 80 -1.23 -10.10 -20.32
N VAL A 81 -1.14 -11.11 -21.18
CA VAL A 81 -0.71 -12.46 -20.80
C VAL A 81 0.67 -12.73 -21.37
N LEU A 82 1.62 -13.06 -20.50
CA LEU A 82 3.00 -13.41 -20.86
C LEU A 82 3.18 -14.92 -20.69
N ILE A 83 3.35 -15.64 -21.80
CA ILE A 83 3.35 -17.11 -21.82
C ILE A 83 4.77 -17.68 -21.60
N ASN A 84 5.82 -16.90 -21.88
CA ASN A 84 7.22 -17.33 -21.83
C ASN A 84 8.05 -16.49 -20.83
N THR A 85 7.62 -16.42 -19.57
CA THR A 85 8.45 -15.81 -18.53
C THR A 85 9.62 -16.74 -18.18
N PRO A 86 10.84 -16.21 -17.98
CA PRO A 86 11.95 -17.01 -17.49
C PRO A 86 11.57 -17.73 -16.18
N GLU A 87 12.15 -18.89 -15.93
CA GLU A 87 11.89 -19.67 -14.72
C GLU A 87 12.10 -18.79 -13.48
N LEU A 88 11.01 -18.46 -12.79
CA LEU A 88 11.10 -17.72 -11.53
C LEU A 88 11.54 -18.66 -10.43
N ARG A 89 12.66 -18.33 -9.80
CA ARG A 89 13.11 -19.00 -8.58
C ARG A 89 12.29 -18.51 -7.41
N VAL A 90 11.36 -19.34 -6.94
CA VAL A 90 10.64 -19.12 -5.69
C VAL A 90 11.58 -19.42 -4.52
N ARG A 91 11.59 -18.54 -3.52
CA ARG A 91 12.29 -18.73 -2.26
C ARG A 91 11.34 -18.39 -1.12
N ASP A 92 11.52 -19.05 0.01
CA ASP A 92 10.76 -18.73 1.21
C ASP A 92 11.15 -17.33 1.72
N GLU A 93 10.14 -16.58 2.15
CA GLU A 93 10.34 -15.27 2.75
C GLU A 93 10.93 -15.44 4.16
N PRO A 94 12.02 -14.72 4.49
CA PRO A 94 12.51 -14.68 5.87
C PRO A 94 11.42 -14.14 6.81
N ASP A 95 11.26 -14.77 7.97
CA ASP A 95 10.27 -14.39 8.98
C ASP A 95 8.81 -14.44 8.48
N PHE A 96 8.53 -15.28 7.48
CA PHE A 96 7.17 -15.52 7.03
C PHE A 96 6.28 -15.96 8.19
N GLY A 97 5.12 -15.31 8.33
CA GLY A 97 4.18 -15.59 9.42
C GLY A 97 4.51 -14.94 10.76
N VAL A 98 5.65 -14.24 10.89
CA VAL A 98 5.92 -13.42 12.08
C VAL A 98 5.02 -12.19 12.07
N PRO A 99 4.23 -11.96 13.14
CA PRO A 99 3.38 -10.77 13.22
C PRO A 99 4.20 -9.48 13.16
N VAL A 100 3.78 -8.55 12.30
CA VAL A 100 4.36 -7.20 12.28
C VAL A 100 3.62 -6.35 13.31
N PRO A 101 4.29 -5.85 14.37
CA PRO A 101 3.62 -5.12 15.44
C PRO A 101 3.15 -3.72 14.99
N ASP A 102 3.88 -3.11 14.04
CA ASP A 102 3.56 -1.77 13.55
C ASP A 102 2.36 -1.79 12.59
N PRO A 103 1.40 -0.86 12.74
CA PRO A 103 0.25 -0.76 11.84
C PRO A 103 0.65 -0.36 10.41
N VAL A 104 1.85 0.20 10.24
CA VAL A 104 2.43 0.63 8.97
C VAL A 104 3.72 -0.15 8.74
N PHE A 105 3.70 -1.05 7.76
CA PHE A 105 4.89 -1.75 7.33
C PHE A 105 5.85 -0.79 6.62
N CYS A 106 6.99 -0.45 7.23
CA CYS A 106 8.00 0.42 6.65
C CYS A 106 9.41 0.16 7.21
N ILE A 107 10.44 0.61 6.50
CA ILE A 107 11.81 0.66 7.01
C ILE A 107 11.90 1.85 7.97
N GLN A 108 12.05 1.56 9.26
CA GLN A 108 12.07 2.58 10.31
C GLN A 108 13.39 3.35 10.34
N TYR A 109 14.53 2.69 10.18
CA TYR A 109 15.84 3.32 10.27
C TYR A 109 16.87 2.63 9.39
N LYS A 110 17.78 3.41 8.81
CA LYS A 110 19.01 2.92 8.19
C LYS A 110 20.13 3.93 8.45
N GLU A 111 21.24 3.44 8.97
CA GLU A 111 22.39 4.29 9.30
C GLU A 111 22.91 5.03 8.06
N GLY A 112 23.19 6.33 8.22
CA GLY A 112 23.68 7.20 7.17
C GLY A 112 22.64 7.63 6.14
N ILE A 113 21.35 7.27 6.33
CA ILE A 113 20.26 7.66 5.43
C ILE A 113 19.39 8.71 6.12
N THR A 114 19.20 9.86 5.46
CA THR A 114 18.36 10.93 6.00
C THR A 114 16.87 10.55 5.96
N PHE A 115 16.06 11.16 6.83
CA PHE A 115 14.61 10.96 6.85
C PHE A 115 13.96 11.22 5.48
N LYS A 116 14.41 12.26 4.75
CA LYS A 116 13.85 12.62 3.44
C LYS A 116 14.06 11.49 2.41
N ILE A 117 15.27 10.91 2.39
CA ILE A 117 15.60 9.79 1.51
C ILE A 117 14.83 8.54 1.96
N LEU A 118 14.85 8.21 3.26
CA LEU A 118 14.19 7.01 3.78
C LEU A 118 12.68 7.02 3.53
N PHE A 119 12.04 8.17 3.65
CA PHE A 119 10.63 8.34 3.33
C PHE A 119 10.32 8.00 1.86
N LEU A 120 11.18 8.43 0.92
CA LEU A 120 11.03 8.09 -0.50
C LEU A 120 11.40 6.63 -0.80
N VAL A 121 12.35 6.03 -0.07
CA VAL A 121 12.62 4.58 -0.15
C VAL A 121 11.37 3.80 0.23
N ASN A 122 10.72 4.17 1.34
CA ASN A 122 9.45 3.58 1.74
C ASN A 122 8.33 3.85 0.73
N ALA A 123 8.29 5.04 0.09
CA ALA A 123 7.33 5.30 -0.99
C ALA A 123 7.50 4.34 -2.16
N VAL A 124 8.73 4.17 -2.66
CA VAL A 124 9.07 3.24 -3.75
C VAL A 124 8.71 1.80 -3.36
N MET A 125 8.96 1.42 -2.11
CA MET A 125 8.61 0.11 -1.55
C MET A 125 7.10 -0.12 -1.50
N HIS A 126 6.33 0.82 -0.93
CA HIS A 126 4.89 0.66 -0.73
C HIS A 126 4.14 0.61 -2.07
N ARG A 127 4.63 1.34 -3.07
CA ARG A 127 4.13 1.25 -4.46
C ARG A 127 4.42 -0.10 -5.12
N GLY A 128 5.38 -0.86 -4.60
CA GLY A 128 5.78 -2.16 -5.15
C GLY A 128 6.70 -2.06 -6.36
N ILE A 129 7.41 -0.93 -6.54
CA ILE A 129 8.39 -0.78 -7.62
C ILE A 129 9.68 -1.51 -7.26
N ILE A 130 10.11 -1.43 -6.00
CA ILE A 130 11.25 -2.19 -5.47
C ILE A 130 10.76 -2.96 -4.26
N ASN A 131 10.96 -4.27 -4.24
CA ASN A 131 10.65 -5.10 -3.09
C ASN A 131 11.71 -4.90 -1.98
N GLN A 132 11.28 -4.96 -0.71
CA GLN A 132 12.17 -4.85 0.45
C GLN A 132 13.40 -5.78 0.40
N HIS A 133 13.26 -7.01 -0.12
CA HIS A 133 14.35 -7.99 -0.19
C HIS A 133 15.39 -7.63 -1.25
N GLN A 134 15.09 -6.68 -2.13
CA GLN A 134 16.04 -6.12 -3.10
C GLN A 134 16.79 -4.91 -2.52
N MET A 135 16.36 -4.36 -1.38
CA MET A 135 17.00 -3.23 -0.70
C MET A 135 18.18 -3.70 0.16
N SER A 136 19.21 -4.21 -0.51
CA SER A 136 20.43 -4.71 0.13
C SER A 136 21.29 -3.59 0.73
N ASP A 137 22.34 -3.95 1.47
CA ASP A 137 23.32 -2.98 1.96
C ASP A 137 23.99 -2.20 0.83
N GLU A 138 24.19 -2.83 -0.34
CA GLU A 138 24.69 -2.16 -1.54
C GLU A 138 23.70 -1.10 -2.05
N PHE A 139 22.40 -1.37 -2.04
CA PHE A 139 21.38 -0.38 -2.40
C PHE A 139 21.48 0.86 -1.50
N PHE A 140 21.64 0.66 -0.19
CA PHE A 140 21.81 1.76 0.75
C PHE A 140 23.19 2.42 0.65
N HIS A 141 24.23 1.69 0.29
CA HIS A 141 25.54 2.25 0.01
C HIS A 141 25.48 3.25 -1.16
N LEU A 142 24.78 2.90 -2.26
CA LEU A 142 24.53 3.81 -3.39
C LEU A 142 23.82 5.11 -2.98
N LEU A 143 22.90 5.04 -2.01
CA LEU A 143 22.24 6.22 -1.46
C LEU A 143 23.18 7.06 -0.59
N ARG A 144 24.13 6.46 0.13
CA ARG A 144 25.08 7.19 0.98
C ARG A 144 26.13 7.96 0.16
N ILE A 145 26.61 7.38 -0.94
CA ILE A 145 27.70 7.99 -1.72
C ILE A 145 27.24 9.13 -2.63
N GLN A 146 25.94 9.18 -2.97
CA GLN A 146 25.40 10.20 -3.87
C GLN A 146 24.83 11.41 -3.09
N PRO A 147 24.89 12.63 -3.65
CA PRO A 147 24.30 13.81 -3.02
C PRO A 147 22.79 13.63 -2.76
N GLU A 148 22.31 14.14 -1.62
CA GLU A 148 20.89 14.01 -1.22
C GLU A 148 19.94 14.44 -2.34
N LYS A 149 20.23 15.57 -2.99
CA LYS A 149 19.42 16.10 -4.10
C LYS A 149 19.26 15.10 -5.26
N VAL A 150 20.33 14.40 -5.64
CA VAL A 150 20.30 13.37 -6.70
C VAL A 150 19.41 12.21 -6.27
N ASN A 151 19.54 11.75 -5.02
CA ASN A 151 18.75 10.66 -4.49
C ASN A 151 17.26 11.00 -4.42
N LEU A 152 16.90 12.21 -3.98
CA LEU A 152 15.52 12.65 -3.92
C LEU A 152 14.87 12.63 -5.30
N VAL A 153 15.55 13.16 -6.32
CA VAL A 153 15.05 13.17 -7.71
C VAL A 153 15.02 11.74 -8.29
N ALA A 154 16.04 10.93 -8.03
CA ALA A 154 16.11 9.54 -8.48
C ALA A 154 14.96 8.70 -7.92
N LEU A 155 14.71 8.78 -6.61
CA LEU A 155 13.63 8.03 -5.97
C LEU A 155 12.25 8.55 -6.39
N LYS A 156 12.06 9.85 -6.61
CA LYS A 156 10.82 10.39 -7.22
C LYS A 156 10.62 9.86 -8.65
N HIS A 157 11.69 9.73 -9.43
CA HIS A 157 11.63 9.16 -10.78
C HIS A 157 11.32 7.66 -10.77
N ILE A 158 12.02 6.86 -9.94
CA ILE A 158 11.74 5.44 -9.72
C ILE A 158 10.31 5.26 -9.21
N TRP A 159 9.89 6.16 -8.32
CA TRP A 159 8.52 6.58 -8.01
C TRP A 159 7.55 6.28 -9.14
N SER A 160 7.74 7.04 -10.21
CA SER A 160 6.84 7.15 -11.35
C SER A 160 6.80 5.92 -12.28
N LEU A 161 7.68 4.94 -12.10
CA LEU A 161 7.74 3.77 -12.98
C LEU A 161 6.41 2.98 -12.94
N LYS A 162 6.04 2.42 -14.10
CA LYS A 162 4.80 1.64 -14.25
C LYS A 162 4.98 0.16 -13.92
N ARG A 163 6.21 -0.35 -13.94
CA ARG A 163 6.53 -1.75 -13.72
C ARG A 163 7.54 -1.89 -12.58
N PRO A 164 7.46 -2.97 -11.78
CA PRO A 164 8.47 -3.30 -10.79
C PRO A 164 9.85 -3.46 -11.43
N SER A 165 10.87 -3.12 -10.67
CA SER A 165 12.25 -3.40 -11.01
C SER A 165 12.66 -4.78 -10.50
N TYR A 166 13.39 -5.53 -11.33
CA TYR A 166 13.97 -6.81 -10.95
C TYR A 166 15.33 -6.66 -10.24
N ASP A 167 15.96 -5.48 -10.31
CA ASP A 167 17.26 -5.20 -9.70
C ASP A 167 17.31 -3.75 -9.20
N ALA A 168 17.14 -3.60 -7.89
CA ALA A 168 17.08 -2.30 -7.21
C ALA A 168 18.37 -1.51 -7.39
N CYS A 169 19.53 -2.15 -7.20
CA CYS A 169 20.84 -1.49 -7.29
C CYS A 169 21.12 -1.02 -8.73
N LYS A 170 20.87 -1.88 -9.73
CA LYS A 170 21.04 -1.48 -11.14
C LYS A 170 20.11 -0.34 -11.52
N THR A 171 18.86 -0.41 -11.08
CA THR A 171 17.86 0.64 -11.39
C THR A 171 18.25 1.96 -10.75
N LEU A 172 18.57 1.96 -9.45
CA LEU A 172 18.99 3.16 -8.74
C LEU A 172 20.28 3.74 -9.34
N GLY A 173 21.31 2.91 -9.52
CA GLY A 173 22.59 3.34 -10.08
C GLY A 173 22.47 3.86 -11.51
N PHE A 174 21.60 3.28 -12.34
CA PHE A 174 21.32 3.79 -13.68
C PHE A 174 20.68 5.19 -13.63
N VAL A 175 19.64 5.36 -12.83
CA VAL A 175 18.93 6.65 -12.71
C VAL A 175 19.86 7.73 -12.13
N GLN A 176 20.64 7.41 -11.09
CA GLN A 176 21.62 8.33 -10.51
C GLN A 176 22.66 8.76 -11.56
N LYS A 177 23.26 7.82 -12.30
CA LYS A 177 24.23 8.12 -13.37
C LYS A 177 23.62 8.98 -14.47
N TRP A 178 22.37 8.70 -14.85
CA TRP A 178 21.64 9.50 -15.83
C TRP A 178 21.41 10.92 -15.35
N LEU A 179 21.00 11.13 -14.09
CA LEU A 179 20.80 12.46 -13.51
C LEU A 179 22.10 13.26 -13.42
N LEU A 180 23.20 12.63 -13.02
CA LEU A 180 24.51 13.29 -12.98
C LEU A 180 24.99 13.77 -14.36
N LYS A 181 24.63 13.04 -15.42
CA LYS A 181 24.90 13.45 -16.81
C LYS A 181 23.95 14.54 -17.32
N ASN A 182 22.84 14.80 -16.63
CA ASN A 182 21.82 15.76 -17.02
C ASN A 182 21.47 16.73 -15.87
N PRO A 183 22.39 17.62 -15.45
CA PRO A 183 22.20 18.46 -14.26
C PRO A 183 20.95 19.33 -14.28
N LYS A 184 20.46 19.72 -15.47
CA LYS A 184 19.22 20.50 -15.65
C LYS A 184 17.99 19.80 -15.04
N LEU A 185 17.99 18.47 -14.98
CA LEU A 185 16.90 17.68 -14.39
C LEU A 185 16.90 17.72 -12.86
N LEU A 186 17.97 18.23 -12.25
CA LEU A 186 18.06 18.49 -10.83
C LEU A 186 17.56 19.90 -10.48
N GLU A 187 17.22 20.74 -11.47
CA GLU A 187 16.66 22.06 -11.19
C GLU A 187 15.23 21.90 -10.66
N GLY A 188 15.03 22.27 -9.39
CA GLY A 188 13.71 22.32 -8.77
C GLY A 188 13.12 23.73 -8.87
N PRO A 189 11.80 23.88 -8.64
CA PRO A 189 11.21 25.21 -8.47
C PRO A 189 11.99 25.98 -7.40
N ARG A 190 12.26 27.28 -7.65
CA ARG A 190 12.91 28.15 -6.68
C ARG A 190 12.07 28.15 -5.40
N GLU A 191 12.74 28.03 -4.25
CA GLU A 191 12.08 28.13 -2.94
C GLU A 191 11.39 29.50 -2.85
N LEU A 192 10.06 29.49 -2.96
CA LEU A 192 9.21 30.64 -2.67
C LEU A 192 8.76 30.49 -1.21
N ASP A 193 8.77 31.59 -0.45
CA ASP A 193 8.45 31.56 0.98
C ASP A 193 7.04 31.01 1.30
N ASP A 194 6.11 31.09 0.34
CA ASP A 194 4.75 30.63 0.48
C ASP A 194 4.53 29.16 0.10
N ILE A 195 5.58 28.41 -0.25
CA ILE A 195 5.47 27.04 -0.74
C ILE A 195 6.18 26.07 0.22
N VAL A 196 5.50 24.97 0.57
CA VAL A 196 6.04 23.92 1.46
C VAL A 196 5.81 22.54 0.84
N GLU A 197 6.82 21.67 0.92
CA GLU A 197 6.67 20.24 0.61
C GLU A 197 5.93 19.53 1.76
N VAL A 198 4.73 19.01 1.48
CA VAL A 198 3.92 18.28 2.45
C VAL A 198 3.97 16.79 2.12
N ARG A 199 4.29 15.97 3.14
CA ARG A 199 4.28 14.52 3.04
C ARG A 199 2.86 13.98 3.19
N ARG A 200 2.55 12.95 2.40
CA ARG A 200 1.24 12.28 2.45
C ARG A 200 1.41 10.78 2.64
N LEU A 201 0.51 10.22 3.44
CA LEU A 201 0.37 8.79 3.69
C LEU A 201 -1.08 8.40 3.38
N ILE A 202 -1.28 7.44 2.50
CA ILE A 202 -2.59 6.83 2.28
C ILE A 202 -2.64 5.53 3.07
N ILE A 203 -3.71 5.29 3.83
CA ILE A 203 -3.91 4.05 4.58
C ILE A 203 -5.13 3.33 4.01
N THR A 204 -4.92 2.12 3.50
CA THR A 204 -5.95 1.21 3.03
C THR A 204 -6.11 0.03 3.99
N PRO A 205 -7.16 -0.80 3.83
CA PRO A 205 -7.32 -2.01 4.63
C PRO A 205 -6.10 -2.95 4.58
N ALA A 206 -5.46 -3.11 3.42
CA ALA A 206 -4.33 -4.02 3.24
C ALA A 206 -2.97 -3.44 3.63
N LYS A 207 -2.70 -2.14 3.38
CA LYS A 207 -1.41 -1.52 3.72
C LYS A 207 -1.48 0.01 3.79
N ALA A 208 -0.33 0.65 4.04
CA ALA A 208 -0.18 2.09 3.91
C ALA A 208 0.79 2.44 2.76
N TYR A 209 0.65 3.62 2.17
CA TYR A 209 1.39 4.10 1.02
C TYR A 209 2.00 5.46 1.34
N CYS A 210 3.33 5.54 1.41
CA CYS A 210 4.01 6.83 1.38
C CYS A 210 3.92 7.39 -0.04
N LEU A 211 3.49 8.63 -0.17
CA LEU A 211 3.51 9.35 -1.43
C LEU A 211 4.67 10.34 -1.43
N PRO A 212 5.37 10.53 -2.57
CA PRO A 212 6.36 11.59 -2.69
C PRO A 212 5.82 12.94 -2.20
N PRO A 213 6.62 13.76 -1.49
CA PRO A 213 6.17 15.06 -1.02
C PRO A 213 5.63 15.91 -2.17
N GLU A 214 4.45 16.47 -1.98
CA GLU A 214 3.81 17.37 -2.92
C GLU A 214 4.02 18.82 -2.49
N VAL A 215 4.15 19.68 -3.49
CA VAL A 215 4.35 21.11 -3.31
C VAL A 215 3.00 21.77 -3.10
N GLU A 216 2.79 22.38 -1.95
CA GLU A 216 1.53 23.04 -1.60
C GLU A 216 1.76 24.47 -1.10
N LEU A 217 0.71 25.30 -1.19
CA LEU A 217 0.71 26.61 -0.54
C LEU A 217 0.73 26.43 0.99
N SER A 218 1.68 27.12 1.62
CA SER A 218 1.83 27.14 3.07
C SER A 218 0.59 27.73 3.74
N ASN A 219 0.10 27.07 4.78
CA ASN A 219 -0.96 27.61 5.62
C ASN A 219 -0.36 28.38 6.80
N ARG A 220 -1.21 29.07 7.58
CA ARG A 220 -0.77 29.87 8.74
C ARG A 220 0.03 29.04 9.76
N VAL A 221 -0.31 27.77 9.96
CA VAL A 221 0.40 26.85 10.85
C VAL A 221 1.79 26.54 10.32
N LEU A 222 1.91 26.17 9.04
CA LEU A 222 3.20 25.85 8.40
C LEU A 222 4.12 27.07 8.29
N ARG A 223 3.56 28.28 8.13
CA ARG A 223 4.35 29.53 8.18
C ARG A 223 4.88 29.83 9.58
N TYR A 224 4.05 29.64 10.61
CA TYR A 224 4.45 29.86 11.99
C TYR A 224 5.46 28.80 12.49
N TYR A 225 5.23 27.54 12.14
CA TYR A 225 6.07 26.40 12.51
C TYR A 225 7.02 25.96 11.38
N LYS A 226 7.59 26.91 10.63
CA LYS A 226 8.44 26.64 9.45
C LYS A 226 9.62 25.71 9.77
N ASN A 227 10.19 25.84 10.97
CA ASN A 227 11.32 25.04 11.46
C ASN A 227 10.99 23.57 11.72
N VAL A 228 9.71 23.22 11.88
CA VAL A 228 9.24 21.84 12.10
C VAL A 228 8.20 21.42 11.06
N ALA A 229 8.08 22.18 9.97
CA ALA A 229 7.10 21.92 8.91
C ALA A 229 7.26 20.52 8.29
N ASP A 230 8.49 19.98 8.27
CA ASP A 230 8.79 18.64 7.78
C ASP A 230 8.26 17.51 8.68
N ARG A 231 7.83 17.83 9.89
CA ARG A 231 7.26 16.87 10.86
C ARG A 231 5.76 16.68 10.69
N PHE A 232 5.08 17.52 9.93
CA PHE A 232 3.66 17.29 9.63
C PHE A 232 3.50 16.21 8.55
N LEU A 233 2.51 15.34 8.75
CA LEU A 233 2.14 14.29 7.82
C LEU A 233 0.63 14.35 7.58
N ARG A 234 0.23 14.41 6.31
CA ARG A 234 -1.18 14.24 5.93
C ARG A 234 -1.48 12.76 5.76
N VAL A 235 -2.48 12.29 6.48
CA VAL A 235 -2.94 10.91 6.43
C VAL A 235 -4.36 10.89 5.87
N THR A 236 -4.60 10.05 4.88
CA THR A 236 -5.93 9.86 4.27
C THR A 236 -6.27 8.39 4.29
N PHE A 237 -7.48 8.05 4.72
CA PHE A 237 -7.98 6.68 4.68
C PHE A 237 -8.76 6.44 3.38
N MET A 238 -8.35 5.44 2.61
CA MET A 238 -8.89 5.13 1.28
C MET A 238 -9.01 3.62 1.10
N ASP A 239 -9.73 3.19 0.06
CA ASP A 239 -9.73 1.78 -0.38
C ASP A 239 -8.54 1.53 -1.35
N GLU A 240 -8.20 0.28 -1.64
CA GLU A 240 -7.02 -0.10 -2.46
C GLU A 240 -7.05 0.47 -3.88
N GLY A 241 -8.24 0.80 -4.38
CA GLY A 241 -8.44 1.49 -5.65
C GLY A 241 -8.18 3.01 -5.58
N MET A 242 -7.63 3.53 -4.49
CA MET A 242 -7.50 4.96 -4.20
C MET A 242 -8.84 5.69 -4.28
N GLN A 243 -9.89 5.01 -3.79
CA GLN A 243 -11.24 5.56 -3.69
C GLN A 243 -11.57 5.89 -2.24
N THR A 244 -12.55 6.76 -2.02
CA THR A 244 -13.04 7.08 -0.69
C THR A 244 -13.58 5.82 -0.01
N LEU A 245 -13.29 5.63 1.29
CA LEU A 245 -13.85 4.50 2.03
C LEU A 245 -15.38 4.60 2.07
N ASN A 246 -16.05 3.54 1.60
CA ASN A 246 -17.49 3.38 1.76
C ASN A 246 -17.80 3.01 3.23
N LYS A 247 -18.98 3.40 3.73
CA LYS A 247 -19.50 2.98 5.04
C LYS A 247 -19.47 1.46 5.22
N ASN A 248 -19.71 0.70 4.15
CA ASN A 248 -19.68 -0.77 4.15
C ASN A 248 -18.27 -1.36 4.41
N VAL A 249 -17.22 -0.56 4.26
CA VAL A 249 -15.85 -0.95 4.61
C VAL A 249 -15.61 -0.87 6.12
N LEU A 250 -16.27 0.06 6.81
CA LEU A 250 -16.11 0.28 8.26
C LEU A 250 -17.13 -0.51 9.09
N THR A 251 -18.30 -0.76 8.52
CA THR A 251 -19.37 -1.49 9.21
C THR A 251 -20.11 -2.42 8.27
N TYR A 252 -20.63 -3.51 8.79
CA TYR A 252 -21.49 -4.44 8.07
C TYR A 252 -22.73 -4.80 8.90
N TYR A 253 -23.76 -5.35 8.26
CA TYR A 253 -24.91 -5.91 8.96
C TYR A 253 -24.82 -7.44 8.89
N ALA A 254 -25.24 -8.11 9.96
CA ALA A 254 -25.38 -9.57 9.94
C ALA A 254 -26.40 -10.02 8.88
N SER A 255 -26.36 -11.29 8.48
CA SER A 255 -27.35 -11.86 7.57
C SER A 255 -28.79 -11.68 8.09
N GLY A 256 -29.78 -11.74 7.20
CA GLY A 256 -31.19 -11.56 7.58
C GLY A 256 -31.63 -12.54 8.66
N ILE A 257 -31.27 -13.82 8.48
CA ILE A 257 -31.55 -14.90 9.43
C ILE A 257 -30.93 -14.60 10.81
N VAL A 258 -29.66 -14.17 10.84
CA VAL A 258 -29.00 -13.83 12.12
C VAL A 258 -29.66 -12.62 12.78
N ARG A 259 -30.07 -11.61 12.01
CA ARG A 259 -30.81 -10.45 12.54
C ARG A 259 -32.15 -10.86 13.14
N ASP A 260 -32.89 -11.74 12.47
CA ASP A 260 -34.20 -12.21 12.93
C ASP A 260 -34.08 -13.04 14.21
N ILE A 261 -33.04 -13.90 14.30
CA ILE A 261 -32.80 -14.75 15.48
C ILE A 261 -32.27 -13.93 16.67
N THR A 262 -31.31 -13.04 16.42
CA THR A 262 -30.63 -12.30 17.51
C THR A 262 -31.34 -11.01 17.90
N SER A 263 -32.35 -10.58 17.13
CA SER A 263 -33.02 -9.27 17.26
C SER A 263 -32.06 -8.07 17.25
N ASN A 264 -30.82 -8.25 16.77
CA ASN A 264 -29.78 -7.24 16.75
C ASN A 264 -29.66 -6.64 15.35
N SER A 265 -30.32 -5.50 15.13
CA SER A 265 -30.26 -4.76 13.86
C SER A 265 -29.08 -3.78 13.78
N ASN A 266 -28.19 -3.74 14.77
CA ASN A 266 -27.10 -2.77 14.80
C ASN A 266 -25.98 -3.17 13.84
N PRO A 267 -25.36 -2.19 13.15
CA PRO A 267 -24.20 -2.45 12.32
C PRO A 267 -23.00 -2.90 13.18
N GLN A 268 -22.36 -3.98 12.77
CA GLN A 268 -21.12 -4.48 13.36
C GLN A 268 -19.92 -3.75 12.77
N ARG A 269 -18.84 -3.62 13.55
CA ARG A 269 -17.60 -2.93 13.14
C ARG A 269 -16.66 -3.92 12.46
N THR A 270 -16.09 -3.52 11.33
CA THR A 270 -15.08 -4.33 10.63
C THR A 270 -13.70 -4.18 11.27
N SER A 271 -12.76 -5.04 10.84
CA SER A 271 -11.34 -4.92 11.14
C SER A 271 -10.76 -3.58 10.66
N MET A 272 -11.28 -3.02 9.56
CA MET A 272 -10.86 -1.70 9.08
C MET A 272 -11.29 -0.59 10.05
N PHE A 273 -12.49 -0.65 10.64
CA PHE A 273 -12.88 0.31 11.68
C PHE A 273 -11.91 0.26 12.87
N LYS A 274 -11.55 -0.94 13.32
CA LYS A 274 -10.56 -1.12 14.40
C LYS A 274 -9.21 -0.52 14.01
N ARG A 275 -8.71 -0.80 12.81
CA ARG A 275 -7.47 -0.23 12.27
C ARG A 275 -7.48 1.30 12.27
N VAL A 276 -8.55 1.94 11.80
CA VAL A 276 -8.70 3.40 11.83
C VAL A 276 -8.67 3.93 13.27
N LYS A 277 -9.46 3.32 14.16
CA LYS A 277 -9.52 3.73 15.57
C LYS A 277 -8.15 3.62 16.25
N ASP A 278 -7.44 2.53 16.04
CA ASP A 278 -6.14 2.28 16.67
C ASP A 278 -5.09 3.29 16.21
N ILE A 279 -5.08 3.62 14.91
CA ILE A 279 -4.16 4.63 14.34
C ILE A 279 -4.44 6.03 14.88
N LEU A 280 -5.72 6.40 15.04
CA LEU A 280 -6.10 7.69 15.61
C LEU A 280 -5.78 7.79 17.10
N SER A 281 -5.94 6.68 17.83
CA SER A 281 -5.79 6.67 19.31
C SER A 281 -4.33 6.52 19.74
N ASN A 282 -3.58 5.64 19.09
CA ASN A 282 -2.23 5.24 19.52
C ASN A 282 -1.12 5.89 18.67
N GLY A 283 -1.47 6.43 17.50
CA GLY A 283 -0.50 6.86 16.50
C GLY A 283 0.21 5.68 15.83
N PHE A 284 1.30 5.98 15.13
CA PHE A 284 2.14 4.96 14.47
C PHE A 284 3.57 5.46 14.25
N TYR A 285 4.49 4.53 14.00
CA TYR A 285 5.86 4.86 13.61
C TYR A 285 6.02 4.86 12.10
N LEU A 286 6.71 5.88 11.59
CA LEU A 286 7.10 5.97 10.18
C LEU A 286 8.48 6.60 10.06
N CYS A 287 9.41 5.88 9.42
CA CYS A 287 10.79 6.33 9.21
C CYS A 287 11.45 6.79 10.52
N GLY A 288 11.20 6.08 11.63
CA GLY A 288 11.82 6.34 12.93
C GLY A 288 11.20 7.49 13.72
N ARG A 289 10.12 8.11 13.21
CA ARG A 289 9.32 9.12 13.92
C ARG A 289 7.99 8.53 14.35
N LYS A 290 7.54 8.84 15.58
CA LYS A 290 6.18 8.54 16.03
C LYS A 290 5.26 9.68 15.64
N TYR A 291 4.19 9.37 14.93
CA TYR A 291 3.16 10.30 14.50
C TYR A 291 1.92 10.14 15.36
N SER A 292 1.45 11.24 15.95
CA SER A 292 0.20 11.26 16.72
C SER A 292 -0.84 12.12 16.01
N PHE A 293 -2.12 11.74 16.14
CA PHE A 293 -3.20 12.51 15.54
C PHE A 293 -3.24 13.93 16.13
N LEU A 294 -3.28 14.93 15.27
CA LEU A 294 -3.29 16.34 15.66
C LEU A 294 -4.64 17.00 15.38
N ALA A 295 -5.12 16.90 14.14
CA ALA A 295 -6.34 17.57 13.71
C ALA A 295 -6.94 16.95 12.45
N PHE A 296 -8.23 17.20 12.21
CA PHE A 296 -8.87 16.93 10.93
C PHE A 296 -8.93 18.21 10.08
N SER A 297 -8.77 18.09 8.77
CA SER A 297 -9.00 19.19 7.83
C SER A 297 -10.20 18.88 6.96
N ALA A 298 -11.23 19.73 7.04
CA ALA A 298 -12.45 19.61 6.25
C ALA A 298 -12.38 20.43 4.94
N ASN A 299 -11.18 20.62 4.37
CA ASN A 299 -11.06 21.35 3.11
C ASN A 299 -11.67 20.53 1.95
N GLN A 300 -12.93 20.87 1.61
CA GLN A 300 -13.76 20.25 0.56
C GLN A 300 -13.14 20.27 -0.86
N ALA A 301 -12.07 21.01 -1.08
CA ALA A 301 -11.44 21.19 -2.39
C ALA A 301 -10.45 20.07 -2.79
N ALA A 302 -10.12 19.13 -1.91
CA ALA A 302 -9.07 18.14 -2.15
C ALA A 302 -9.45 16.72 -1.67
N GLY A 303 -10.49 16.13 -2.26
CA GLY A 303 -10.76 14.69 -2.12
C GLY A 303 -11.17 14.23 -0.70
N PRO A 304 -11.07 12.92 -0.39
CA PRO A 304 -11.49 12.35 0.89
C PRO A 304 -10.81 13.01 2.10
N PHE A 305 -11.49 12.98 3.25
CA PHE A 305 -11.06 13.55 4.53
C PHE A 305 -9.55 13.37 4.78
N SER A 306 -8.83 14.49 4.88
CA SER A 306 -7.40 14.50 5.17
C SER A 306 -7.16 14.85 6.64
N LEU A 307 -6.42 13.99 7.33
CA LEU A 307 -6.06 14.14 8.73
C LEU A 307 -4.60 14.58 8.85
N VAL A 308 -4.30 15.37 9.86
CA VAL A 308 -2.96 15.87 10.11
C VAL A 308 -2.39 15.15 11.33
N PHE A 309 -1.17 14.65 11.18
CA PHE A 309 -0.36 14.03 12.23
C PHE A 309 0.95 14.81 12.38
N CYS A 310 1.53 14.80 13.58
CA CYS A 310 2.81 15.43 13.93
C CYS A 310 3.60 14.52 14.89
#